data_AF-A0A0Q5JV45-F1
#
_entry.id   AF-A0A0Q5JV45-F1
#
_cell.length_a   1.000
_cell.length_b   1.000
_cell.length_c   1.000
_cell.angle_alpha   90.00
_cell.angle_beta   90.00
_cell.angle_gamma   90.00
#
_symmetry.space_group_name_H-M   'P 1'
#
loop_
_entity.id
_entity.type
_entity.pdbx_description
1 polymer ?
#
loop_
_entity_poly.entity_id
_entity_poly.type
_entity_poly.pdbx_seq_one_letter_code
_entity_poly.pdbx_strand_id
1 'polypeptide(L)'
;MFPDQQDRHAQMARLDPRDTNGDGVVSPEEAAAYIRDYLDSASPTERSQIMKDYFGGMSPDQRQQMGTALGQSPVNAGRPVNADNDDDLVDAYTRTAQAPAQDGRSPLEAAFSQGGMLNSPLVKAGLVGLAGIIGSRMLRR
;
A
#
# COMPACT_ATOMS: atom_id res chain seq x y z
N MET A 1 -21.26 -21.99 -26.06
CA MET A 1 -22.14 -20.96 -25.48
C MET A 1 -21.73 -20.73 -24.03
N PHE A 2 -20.70 -19.91 -23.79
CA PHE A 2 -20.32 -19.41 -22.45
C PHE A 2 -19.47 -18.13 -22.61
N PRO A 3 -20.07 -16.92 -22.59
CA PRO A 3 -19.30 -15.67 -22.57
C PRO A 3 -19.74 -14.82 -21.37
N ASP A 4 -19.31 -15.09 -20.14
CA ASP A 4 -19.94 -14.35 -19.02
C ASP A 4 -19.17 -14.27 -17.68
N GLN A 5 -17.90 -14.71 -17.61
CA GLN A 5 -17.11 -14.54 -16.37
C GLN A 5 -16.06 -13.44 -16.49
N GLN A 6 -15.38 -13.32 -17.64
CA GLN A 6 -14.30 -12.35 -17.82
C GLN A 6 -14.83 -10.90 -17.87
N ASP A 7 -16.01 -10.68 -18.46
CA ASP A 7 -16.67 -9.38 -18.52
C ASP A 7 -17.20 -8.88 -17.17
N ARG A 8 -17.64 -9.78 -16.28
CA ARG A 8 -18.10 -9.37 -14.94
C ARG A 8 -16.96 -8.90 -14.06
N HIS A 9 -15.79 -9.54 -14.15
CA HIS A 9 -14.59 -9.08 -13.46
C HIS A 9 -14.15 -7.69 -13.97
N ALA A 10 -14.21 -7.45 -15.28
CA ALA A 10 -13.90 -6.14 -15.86
C ALA A 10 -14.93 -5.06 -15.48
N GLN A 11 -16.22 -5.41 -15.36
CA GLN A 11 -17.27 -4.48 -14.93
C GLN A 11 -17.26 -4.18 -13.43
N MET A 12 -16.81 -5.12 -12.58
CA MET A 12 -16.60 -4.88 -11.16
C MET A 12 -15.30 -4.12 -10.86
N ALA A 13 -14.24 -4.33 -11.65
CA ALA A 13 -13.00 -3.56 -11.56
C ALA A 13 -13.23 -2.08 -11.92
N ARG A 14 -14.12 -1.78 -12.88
CA ARG A 14 -14.55 -0.42 -13.25
C ARG A 14 -15.21 0.39 -12.13
N LEU A 15 -15.60 -0.24 -11.04
CA LEU A 15 -16.21 0.42 -9.86
C LEU A 15 -15.25 0.43 -8.67
N ASP A 16 -14.01 -0.01 -8.85
CA ASP A 16 -13.04 0.02 -7.77
C ASP A 16 -12.59 1.47 -7.54
N PRO A 17 -12.85 2.07 -6.37
CA PRO A 17 -12.47 3.45 -6.09
C PRO A 17 -10.94 3.66 -6.04
N ARG A 18 -10.15 2.57 -6.14
CA ARG A 18 -8.69 2.58 -6.18
C ARG A 18 -8.14 2.57 -7.61
N ASP A 19 -8.97 2.19 -8.60
CA ASP A 19 -8.64 2.21 -10.02
C ASP A 19 -9.05 3.57 -10.59
N THR A 20 -8.15 4.55 -10.44
CA THR A 20 -8.38 5.94 -10.84
C THR A 20 -8.35 6.14 -12.35
N ASN A 21 -7.61 5.31 -13.08
CA ASN A 21 -7.51 5.39 -14.54
C ASN A 21 -8.55 4.52 -15.28
N GLY A 22 -9.25 3.63 -14.56
CA GLY A 22 -10.33 2.79 -15.06
C GLY A 22 -9.87 1.68 -16.00
N ASP A 23 -8.59 1.28 -15.91
CA ASP A 23 -7.98 0.24 -16.76
C ASP A 23 -8.26 -1.19 -16.24
N GLY A 24 -8.89 -1.30 -15.07
CA GLY A 24 -9.24 -2.55 -14.41
C GLY A 24 -8.13 -3.14 -13.55
N VAL A 25 -6.98 -2.46 -13.39
CA VAL A 25 -5.79 -2.92 -12.67
C VAL A 25 -5.25 -1.82 -11.76
N VAL A 26 -5.43 -1.99 -10.45
CA VAL A 26 -4.84 -1.07 -9.46
C VAL A 26 -3.31 -1.12 -9.52
N SER A 27 -2.73 -0.05 -10.06
CA SER A 27 -1.28 0.10 -10.16
C SER A 27 -0.67 0.52 -8.80
N PRO A 28 0.64 0.28 -8.55
CA PRO A 28 1.28 0.71 -7.31
C PRO A 28 1.19 2.23 -7.08
N GLU A 29 1.18 3.00 -8.16
CA GLU A 29 1.02 4.45 -8.16
C GLU A 29 -0.36 4.86 -7.63
N GLU A 30 -1.41 4.22 -8.14
CA GLU A 30 -2.79 4.47 -7.74
C GLU A 30 -3.06 4.01 -6.31
N ALA A 31 -2.55 2.84 -5.94
CA ALA A 31 -2.65 2.36 -4.57
C ALA A 31 -1.90 3.28 -3.59
N ALA A 32 -0.76 3.87 -3.98
CA ALA A 32 -0.02 4.80 -3.13
C ALA A 32 -0.78 6.12 -2.96
N ALA A 33 -1.35 6.64 -4.05
CA ALA A 33 -2.20 7.82 -4.02
C ALA A 33 -3.46 7.60 -3.16
N TYR A 34 -4.14 6.47 -3.34
CA TYR A 34 -5.32 6.10 -2.56
C TYR A 34 -5.02 5.95 -1.07
N ILE A 35 -3.91 5.29 -0.72
CA ILE A 35 -3.48 5.16 0.67
C ILE A 35 -3.15 6.54 1.24
N ARG A 36 -2.46 7.41 0.51
CA ARG A 36 -2.16 8.76 0.98
C ARG A 36 -3.42 9.57 1.24
N ASP A 37 -4.38 9.56 0.32
CA ASP A 37 -5.68 10.23 0.46
C ASP A 37 -6.45 9.70 1.68
N TYR A 38 -6.46 8.37 1.84
CA TYR A 38 -7.03 7.75 3.02
C TYR A 38 -6.35 8.18 4.32
N LEU A 39 -5.02 8.26 4.33
CA LEU A 39 -4.27 8.67 5.52
C LEU A 39 -4.40 10.16 5.85
N ASP A 40 -4.77 10.99 4.88
CA ASP A 40 -5.07 12.41 5.07
C ASP A 40 -6.47 12.59 5.68
N SER A 41 -7.45 11.81 5.19
CA SER A 41 -8.84 11.85 5.65
C SER A 41 -9.12 11.04 6.93
N ALA A 42 -8.37 9.96 7.18
CA ALA A 42 -8.55 9.09 8.33
C ALA A 42 -7.91 9.67 9.61
N SER A 43 -8.57 9.43 10.75
CA SER A 43 -8.02 9.86 12.05
C SER A 43 -6.72 9.10 12.40
N PRO A 44 -5.83 9.68 13.23
CA PRO A 44 -4.58 9.04 13.62
C PRO A 44 -4.74 7.66 14.26
N THR A 45 -5.86 7.43 14.94
CA THR A 45 -6.20 6.14 15.55
C THR A 45 -6.64 5.13 14.49
N GLU A 46 -7.49 5.55 13.54
CA GLU A 46 -8.07 4.69 12.52
C GLU A 46 -6.99 4.20 11.53
N ARG A 47 -6.08 5.09 11.12
CA ARG A 47 -4.92 4.71 10.29
C ARG A 47 -4.04 3.67 10.99
N SER A 48 -3.71 3.88 12.27
CA SER A 48 -2.82 2.99 13.01
C SER A 48 -3.47 1.63 13.20
N GLN A 49 -4.78 1.59 13.48
CA GLN A 49 -5.51 0.34 13.63
C GLN A 49 -5.53 -0.48 12.33
N ILE A 50 -5.76 0.17 11.19
CA ILE A 50 -5.74 -0.50 9.87
C ILE A 50 -4.36 -1.04 9.54
N MET A 51 -3.33 -0.21 9.73
CA MET A 51 -1.97 -0.64 9.44
C MET A 51 -1.55 -1.79 10.36
N LYS A 52 -1.89 -1.74 11.66
CA LYS A 52 -1.65 -2.85 12.59
C LYS A 52 -2.37 -4.14 12.19
N ASP A 53 -3.63 -4.04 11.76
CA ASP A 53 -4.40 -5.19 11.26
C ASP A 53 -3.75 -5.78 9.99
N TYR A 54 -3.33 -4.91 9.08
CA TYR A 54 -2.65 -5.28 7.85
C TYR A 54 -1.29 -5.95 8.09
N PHE A 55 -0.43 -5.36 8.91
CA PHE A 55 0.87 -5.96 9.27
C PHE A 55 0.67 -7.22 10.12
N GLY A 56 -0.33 -7.24 11.00
CA GLY A 56 -0.74 -8.40 11.80
C GLY A 56 -1.16 -9.61 10.97
N GLY A 57 -1.72 -9.38 9.78
CA GLY A 57 -2.08 -10.43 8.83
C GLY A 57 -0.93 -10.94 7.95
N MET A 58 0.25 -10.32 8.00
CA MET A 58 1.40 -10.75 7.19
C MET A 58 2.18 -11.89 7.82
N SER A 59 2.79 -12.71 6.97
CA SER A 59 3.82 -13.65 7.41
C SER A 59 5.09 -12.91 7.87
N PRO A 60 5.89 -13.48 8.79
CA PRO A 60 7.15 -12.88 9.25
C PRO A 60 8.08 -12.50 8.09
N ASP A 61 8.20 -13.34 7.07
CA ASP A 61 9.01 -13.05 5.87
C ASP A 61 8.53 -11.81 5.10
N GLN A 62 7.22 -11.63 4.97
CA GLN A 62 6.65 -10.44 4.31
C GLN A 62 6.92 -9.19 5.13
N ARG A 63 6.78 -9.27 6.46
CA ARG A 63 7.12 -8.17 7.36
C ARG A 63 8.59 -7.77 7.25
N GLN A 64 9.49 -8.75 7.22
CA GLN A 64 10.94 -8.51 7.07
C GLN A 64 11.27 -7.82 5.74
N GLN A 65 10.65 -8.25 4.65
CA GLN A 65 10.81 -7.60 3.35
C GLN A 65 10.27 -6.17 3.36
N MET A 66 9.11 -5.95 3.98
CA MET A 66 8.51 -4.63 4.14
C MET A 66 9.38 -3.69 4.99
N GLY A 67 9.83 -4.15 6.16
CA GLY A 67 10.71 -3.38 7.05
C GLY A 67 12.03 -3.02 6.38
N THR A 68 12.59 -3.94 5.59
CA THR A 68 13.80 -3.69 4.78
C THR A 68 13.55 -2.62 3.72
N ALA A 69 12.47 -2.73 2.94
CA ALA A 69 12.12 -1.75 1.91
C ALA A 69 11.86 -0.36 2.52
N LEU A 70 11.13 -0.31 3.64
CA LEU A 70 10.85 0.93 4.37
C LEU A 70 12.12 1.54 4.97
N GLY A 71 13.03 0.73 5.53
CA GLY A 71 14.31 1.19 6.08
C GLY A 71 15.29 1.67 5.02
N GLN A 72 15.21 1.14 3.80
CA GLN A 72 15.97 1.61 2.63
C GLN A 72 15.40 2.90 2.03
N SER A 73 14.16 3.27 2.35
CA SER A 73 13.56 4.51 1.89
C SER A 73 14.34 5.72 2.41
N PRO A 74 14.62 6.73 1.58
CA PRO A 74 15.30 7.95 2.02
C PRO A 74 14.57 8.67 3.16
N VAL A 75 13.26 8.44 3.28
CA VAL A 75 12.41 9.01 4.33
C VAL A 75 12.70 8.40 5.72
N ASN A 76 13.12 7.14 5.77
CA ASN A 76 13.50 6.47 7.02
C ASN A 76 15.01 6.28 7.17
N ALA A 77 15.81 6.89 6.28
CA ALA A 77 17.26 6.79 6.33
C ALA A 77 17.78 7.23 7.72
N GLY A 78 18.59 6.37 8.34
CA GLY A 78 19.13 6.59 9.68
C GLY A 78 18.21 6.20 10.84
N ARG A 79 17.04 5.61 10.57
CA ARG A 79 16.16 5.01 11.58
C ARG A 79 16.04 3.50 11.33
N PRO A 80 16.43 2.66 12.29
CA PRO A 80 16.17 1.23 12.17
C PRO A 80 14.66 0.99 12.17
N VAL A 81 14.18 0.19 11.21
CA VAL A 81 12.77 -0.24 11.14
C VAL A 81 12.74 -1.69 11.59
N ASN A 82 12.16 -1.95 12.76
CA ASN A 82 12.00 -3.31 13.27
C ASN A 82 10.78 -3.97 12.62
N ALA A 83 11.03 -4.94 11.74
CA ALA A 83 9.97 -5.70 11.07
C ALA A 83 9.16 -6.63 12.01
N ASP A 84 9.67 -6.93 13.21
CA ASP A 84 8.95 -7.72 14.21
C ASP A 84 8.02 -6.86 15.08
N ASN A 85 8.12 -5.52 14.99
CA ASN A 85 7.31 -4.58 15.73
C ASN A 85 6.33 -3.86 14.80
N ASP A 86 5.03 -4.12 15.00
CA ASP A 86 3.97 -3.48 14.22
C ASP A 86 3.97 -1.96 14.34
N ASP A 87 4.22 -1.41 15.54
CA ASP A 87 4.25 0.04 15.73
C ASP A 87 5.38 0.70 14.91
N ASP A 88 6.51 0.00 14.76
CA ASP A 88 7.67 0.50 14.02
C ASP A 88 7.42 0.46 12.50
N LEU A 89 6.78 -0.63 12.02
CA LEU A 89 6.33 -0.74 10.63
C LEU A 89 5.26 0.31 10.28
N VAL A 90 4.28 0.51 11.17
CA VAL A 90 3.21 1.52 11.03
C VAL A 90 3.80 2.92 10.94
N ASP A 91 4.73 3.27 11.83
CA ASP A 91 5.36 4.59 11.86
C ASP A 91 6.23 4.82 10.62
N ALA A 92 7.09 3.85 10.26
CA ALA A 92 7.94 3.92 9.08
C ALA A 92 7.12 4.02 7.78
N TYR A 93 6.03 3.26 7.68
CA TYR A 93 5.11 3.30 6.55
C TYR A 93 4.37 4.62 6.46
N THR A 94 3.77 5.08 7.57
CA THR A 94 3.02 6.34 7.63
C THR A 94 3.91 7.51 7.23
N ARG A 95 5.15 7.55 7.74
CA ARG A 95 6.12 8.59 7.39
C ARG A 95 6.43 8.57 5.89
N THR A 96 6.61 7.39 5.31
CA THR A 96 6.88 7.23 3.88
C THR A 96 5.69 7.62 3.01
N ALA A 97 4.47 7.30 3.43
CA ALA A 97 3.23 7.62 2.73
C ALA A 97 2.87 9.11 2.78
N GLN A 98 3.14 9.78 3.91
CA GLN A 98 2.87 11.21 4.11
C GLN A 98 4.02 12.12 3.67
N ALA A 99 5.19 11.56 3.37
CA ALA A 99 6.33 12.33 2.89
C ALA A 99 6.03 13.02 1.55
N PRO A 100 6.59 14.22 1.32
CA PRO A 100 6.40 14.94 0.07
C PRO A 100 6.98 14.15 -1.10
N ALA A 101 6.35 14.28 -2.26
CA ALA A 101 6.81 13.64 -3.48
C ALA A 101 8.25 14.10 -3.81
N GLN A 102 9.12 13.13 -4.12
CA GLN A 102 10.48 13.35 -4.57
C GLN A 102 10.52 13.01 -6.05
N ASP A 103 11.00 13.92 -6.90
CA ASP A 103 11.05 13.75 -8.36
C ASP A 103 9.68 13.45 -9.00
N GLY A 104 8.61 14.03 -8.45
CA GLY A 104 7.24 13.84 -8.94
C GLY A 104 6.59 12.51 -8.54
N ARG A 105 7.29 11.65 -7.79
CA ARG A 105 6.77 10.37 -7.29
C ARG A 105 6.62 10.39 -5.79
N SER A 106 5.62 9.71 -5.26
CA SER A 106 5.50 9.58 -3.79
C SER A 106 6.65 8.70 -3.26
N PRO A 107 7.23 8.98 -2.08
CA PRO A 107 8.29 8.12 -1.54
C PRO A 107 7.81 6.69 -1.27
N LEU A 108 6.50 6.54 -1.02
CA LEU A 108 5.85 5.25 -0.91
C LEU A 108 5.78 4.53 -2.26
N GLU A 109 5.42 5.22 -3.34
CA GLU A 109 5.55 4.66 -4.68
C GLU A 109 7.01 4.32 -5.00
N ALA A 110 7.96 5.20 -4.70
CA ALA A 110 9.38 4.97 -4.99
C ALA A 110 9.96 3.75 -4.24
N ALA A 111 9.56 3.55 -2.98
CA ALA A 111 9.98 2.39 -2.20
C ALA A 111 9.38 1.07 -2.70
N PHE A 112 8.28 1.11 -3.46
CA PHE A 112 7.52 -0.05 -3.91
C PHE A 112 7.45 -0.23 -5.44
N SER A 113 7.97 0.73 -6.22
CA SER A 113 7.91 0.77 -7.69
C SER A 113 8.90 -0.20 -8.36
N GLN A 114 8.66 -0.47 -9.65
CA GLN A 114 9.54 -1.23 -10.55
C GLN A 114 10.90 -0.50 -10.69
N GLY A 115 11.83 -0.81 -9.78
CA GLY A 115 13.16 -0.20 -9.76
C GLY A 115 13.66 0.21 -8.38
N GLY A 116 12.81 0.13 -7.34
CA GLY A 116 13.27 0.18 -5.95
C GLY A 116 14.21 -0.98 -5.63
N MET A 117 15.03 -0.85 -4.57
CA MET A 117 16.09 -1.81 -4.18
C MET A 117 15.63 -3.28 -4.04
N LEU A 118 14.32 -3.55 -4.06
CA LEU A 118 13.76 -4.89 -4.09
C LEU A 118 12.66 -4.99 -5.16
N ASN A 119 12.99 -5.56 -6.32
CA ASN A 119 12.07 -5.84 -7.42
C ASN A 119 11.08 -7.00 -7.11
N SER A 120 10.74 -7.20 -5.82
CA SER A 120 9.99 -8.36 -5.34
C SER A 120 8.48 -8.15 -5.56
N PRO A 121 7.80 -9.07 -6.25
CA PRO A 121 6.34 -9.06 -6.40
C PRO A 121 5.59 -8.96 -5.07
N LEU A 122 6.18 -9.48 -3.98
CA LEU A 122 5.61 -9.47 -2.64
C LEU A 122 5.48 -8.06 -2.06
N VAL A 123 6.46 -7.17 -2.33
CA VAL A 123 6.44 -5.79 -1.82
C VAL A 123 5.36 -4.99 -2.54
N LYS A 124 5.26 -5.13 -3.87
CA LYS A 124 4.15 -4.55 -4.66
C LYS A 124 2.79 -5.05 -4.23
N ALA A 125 2.66 -6.36 -4.00
CA ALA A 125 1.44 -6.97 -3.50
C ALA A 125 1.07 -6.42 -2.11
N GLY A 126 2.06 -6.03 -1.31
CA GLY A 126 1.82 -5.36 -0.05
C GLY A 126 1.08 -4.02 -0.23
N LEU A 127 1.62 -3.12 -1.05
CA LEU A 127 1.01 -1.79 -1.24
C LEU A 127 -0.42 -1.91 -1.81
N VAL A 128 -0.63 -2.77 -2.80
CA VAL A 128 -1.98 -3.04 -3.36
C VAL A 128 -2.89 -3.74 -2.34
N GLY A 129 -2.34 -4.62 -1.50
CA GLY A 129 -3.05 -5.33 -0.43
C GLY A 129 -3.60 -4.39 0.64
N LEU A 130 -2.80 -3.41 1.10
CA LEU A 130 -3.25 -2.40 2.05
C LEU A 130 -4.35 -1.52 1.44
N ALA A 131 -4.18 -1.08 0.19
CA ALA A 131 -5.22 -0.35 -0.52
C ALA A 131 -6.52 -1.17 -0.59
N GLY A 132 -6.42 -2.48 -0.81
CA GLY A 132 -7.57 -3.40 -0.78
C GLY A 132 -8.28 -3.51 0.56
N ILE A 133 -7.55 -3.54 1.67
CA ILE A 133 -8.14 -3.55 3.02
C ILE A 133 -8.89 -2.24 3.28
N ILE A 134 -8.28 -1.11 2.93
CA ILE A 134 -8.88 0.22 3.07
C ILE A 134 -10.14 0.33 2.21
N GLY A 135 -10.06 -0.03 0.93
CA GLY A 135 -11.19 -0.01 -0.01
C GLY A 135 -12.34 -0.92 0.45
N SER A 136 -12.02 -2.13 0.92
CA SER A 136 -13.01 -3.07 1.47
C SER A 136 -13.71 -2.54 2.72
N ARG A 137 -13.04 -1.68 3.50
CA ARG A 137 -13.62 -1.05 4.70
C ARG A 137 -14.51 0.15 4.33
N MET A 138 -14.13 0.93 3.32
CA MET A 138 -14.98 2.02 2.82
C MET A 138 -16.28 1.52 2.18
N LEU A 139 -16.21 0.45 1.38
CA LEU A 139 -17.40 -0.15 0.75
C LEU A 139 -18.40 -0.77 1.75
N ARG A 140 -17.98 -0.95 3.01
CA ARG A 140 -18.79 -1.57 4.07
C ARG A 140 -19.40 -0.53 5.03
N ARG A 141 -19.16 0.77 4.81
CA ARG A 141 -19.85 1.90 5.48
C ARG A 141 -21.08 2.32 4.67
#